data_AF-A0A402AXK2-F1
#
_entry.id   AF-A0A402AXK2-F1
#
_cell.length_a   1.000
_cell.length_b   1.000
_cell.length_c   1.000
_cell.angle_alpha   90.00
_cell.angle_beta   90.00
_cell.angle_gamma   90.00
#
_symmetry.space_group_name_H-M   'P 1'
#
loop_
_entity.id
_entity.type
_entity.pdbx_description
1 polymer ?
#
loop_
_entity_poly.entity_id
_entity_poly.type
_entity_poly.pdbx_seq_one_letter_code
_entity_poly.pdbx_strand_id
1 'polypeptide(L)'
;MPMRQKAIVIHSPSSGRSGKLTEALSWLHQAGLEIVNTIPISAIDGLPPQGPDWQEQGIQLVIAAGGDGLVGGVTSHIVSSGLPLGILPLGTANDVARTVGIPMDIKQAAAVIMRGKIISIDIGVAQRAEQEPIVFLTTILRSSLLARRAISRMP
;
A
#
# COMPACT_ATOMS: atom_id res chain seq x y z
N MET A 1 12.70 15.21 -19.44
CA MET A 1 11.30 14.82 -19.19
C MET A 1 11.19 14.38 -17.74
N PRO A 2 10.16 14.76 -16.97
CA PRO A 2 10.03 14.25 -15.61
C PRO A 2 9.93 12.72 -15.67
N MET A 3 10.74 12.02 -14.88
CA MET A 3 10.71 10.56 -14.82
C MET A 3 9.34 10.10 -14.32
N ARG A 4 8.72 9.15 -15.03
CA ARG A 4 7.50 8.50 -14.52
C ARG A 4 7.87 7.66 -13.31
N GLN A 5 7.06 7.78 -12.26
CA GLN A 5 7.21 6.93 -11.09
C GLN A 5 6.83 5.50 -11.45
N LYS A 6 7.69 4.54 -11.11
CA LYS A 6 7.49 3.11 -11.38
C LYS A 6 6.84 2.43 -10.19
N ALA A 7 5.80 1.64 -10.45
CA ALA A 7 5.08 0.93 -9.42
C ALA A 7 4.84 -0.54 -9.77
N ILE A 8 4.71 -1.36 -8.74
CA ILE A 8 4.18 -2.73 -8.83
C ILE A 8 2.81 -2.76 -8.16
N VAL A 9 1.87 -3.47 -8.76
CA VAL A 9 0.55 -3.72 -8.17
C VAL A 9 0.49 -5.17 -7.72
N ILE A 10 0.21 -5.40 -6.44
CA ILE A 10 -0.08 -6.72 -5.90
C ILE A 10 -1.57 -6.84 -5.67
N HIS A 11 -2.19 -7.93 -6.13
CA HIS A 11 -3.64 -8.12 -5.98
C HIS A 11 -4.00 -9.47 -5.39
N SER A 12 -5.17 -9.53 -4.74
CA SER A 12 -5.75 -10.80 -4.31
C SER A 12 -6.38 -11.55 -5.50
N PRO A 13 -6.60 -12.88 -5.41
CA PRO A 13 -7.28 -13.64 -6.47
C PRO A 13 -8.69 -13.13 -6.80
N SER A 14 -9.44 -12.68 -5.79
CA SER A 14 -10.79 -12.14 -5.96
C SER A 14 -10.77 -10.74 -6.58
N SER A 15 -9.87 -9.86 -6.13
CA SER A 15 -9.70 -8.52 -6.71
C SER A 15 -9.14 -8.56 -8.13
N GLY A 16 -8.30 -9.56 -8.45
CA GLY A 16 -7.70 -9.77 -9.78
C GLY A 16 -8.70 -10.05 -10.90
N ARG A 17 -9.89 -10.57 -10.56
CA ARG A 17 -10.97 -10.86 -11.53
C ARG A 17 -12.00 -9.72 -11.61
N SER A 18 -11.80 -8.65 -10.85
CA SER A 18 -12.78 -7.56 -10.75
C SER A 18 -12.56 -6.51 -11.83
N GLY A 19 -13.66 -6.02 -12.44
CA GLY A 19 -13.59 -4.84 -13.32
C GLY A 19 -13.08 -3.59 -12.61
N LYS A 20 -13.17 -3.55 -11.26
CA LYS A 20 -12.64 -2.46 -10.43
C LYS A 20 -11.12 -2.36 -10.46
N LEU A 21 -10.40 -3.50 -10.53
CA LEU A 21 -8.94 -3.47 -10.67
C LEU A 21 -8.55 -2.86 -12.02
N THR A 22 -9.19 -3.29 -13.10
CA THR A 22 -8.97 -2.73 -14.44
C THR A 22 -9.25 -1.24 -14.49
N GLU A 23 -10.34 -0.79 -13.86
CA GLU A 23 -10.68 0.63 -13.74
C GLU A 23 -9.58 1.40 -12.98
N ALA A 24 -9.12 0.88 -11.84
CA ALA A 24 -8.06 1.51 -11.04
C ALA A 24 -6.75 1.64 -11.82
N LEU A 25 -6.33 0.58 -12.52
CA LEU A 25 -5.13 0.57 -13.35
C LEU A 25 -5.22 1.62 -14.46
N SER A 26 -6.40 1.77 -15.09
CA SER A 26 -6.64 2.79 -16.10
C SER A 26 -6.47 4.21 -15.53
N TRP A 27 -7.03 4.49 -14.34
CA TRP A 27 -6.86 5.78 -13.67
C TRP A 27 -5.40 6.08 -13.32
N LEU A 28 -4.66 5.10 -12.79
CA LEU A 28 -3.25 5.25 -12.44
C LEU A 28 -2.38 5.51 -13.68
N HIS A 29 -2.62 4.76 -14.76
CA HIS A 29 -1.92 4.95 -16.03
C HIS A 29 -2.19 6.33 -16.63
N GLN A 30 -3.45 6.78 -16.65
CA GLN A 30 -3.83 8.11 -17.15
C GLN A 30 -3.20 9.24 -16.33
N ALA A 31 -2.99 9.02 -15.04
CA ALA A 31 -2.31 9.97 -14.15
C ALA A 31 -0.78 9.94 -14.29
N GLY A 32 -0.22 9.05 -15.12
CA GLY A 32 1.21 9.01 -15.45
C GLY A 32 2.06 8.06 -14.62
N LEU A 33 1.44 7.18 -13.82
CA LEU A 33 2.16 6.12 -13.10
C LEU A 33 2.50 4.97 -14.06
N GLU A 34 3.75 4.56 -14.08
CA GLU A 34 4.21 3.40 -14.85
C GLU A 34 4.01 2.14 -14.00
N ILE A 35 3.00 1.33 -14.31
CA ILE A 35 2.81 0.02 -13.69
C ILE A 35 3.73 -0.97 -14.40
N VAL A 36 4.83 -1.35 -13.74
CA VAL A 36 5.84 -2.26 -14.29
C VAL A 36 5.25 -3.67 -14.35
N ASN A 37 4.74 -4.16 -13.22
CA ASN A 37 4.11 -5.47 -13.12
C ASN A 37 2.81 -5.41 -12.30
N THR A 38 1.88 -6.30 -12.63
CA THR A 38 0.72 -6.64 -11.79
C THR A 38 0.84 -8.11 -11.40
N ILE A 39 0.96 -8.38 -10.09
CA ILE A 39 1.35 -9.68 -9.56
C ILE A 39 0.27 -10.17 -8.59
N PRO A 40 -0.22 -11.41 -8.71
CA PRO A 40 -1.08 -11.98 -7.69
C PRO A 40 -0.28 -12.26 -6.41
N ILE A 41 -0.85 -12.01 -5.23
CA ILE A 41 -0.17 -12.25 -3.95
C ILE A 41 0.35 -13.70 -3.81
N SER A 42 -0.35 -14.67 -4.40
CA SER A 42 0.06 -16.07 -4.41
C SER A 42 1.37 -16.34 -5.15
N ALA A 43 1.83 -15.44 -6.02
CA ALA A 43 3.11 -15.58 -6.72
C ALA A 43 4.30 -15.17 -5.85
N ILE A 44 4.06 -14.48 -4.74
CA ILE A 44 5.10 -14.09 -3.78
C ILE A 44 4.90 -14.72 -2.40
N ASP A 45 3.87 -15.55 -2.24
CA ASP A 45 3.59 -16.26 -0.99
C ASP A 45 4.72 -17.23 -0.65
N GLY A 46 5.15 -17.23 0.61
CA GLY A 46 6.30 -18.00 1.09
C GLY A 46 7.69 -17.54 0.59
N LEU A 47 7.77 -16.49 -0.24
CA LEU A 47 9.05 -15.91 -0.64
C LEU A 47 9.62 -15.00 0.45
N PRO A 48 10.95 -14.78 0.49
CA PRO A 48 11.54 -13.74 1.32
C PRO A 48 10.98 -12.35 0.97
N PRO A 49 11.22 -11.31 1.80
CA PRO A 49 10.83 -9.95 1.48
C PRO A 49 11.36 -9.52 0.10
N GLN A 50 10.47 -9.11 -0.79
CA GLN A 50 10.77 -8.78 -2.19
C GLN A 50 11.14 -7.30 -2.39
N GLY A 51 10.88 -6.47 -1.37
CA GLY A 51 11.10 -5.03 -1.41
C GLY A 51 12.51 -4.60 -1.83
N PRO A 52 13.60 -5.20 -1.31
CA PRO A 52 14.97 -4.86 -1.71
C PRO A 52 15.19 -5.05 -3.21
N ASP A 53 14.81 -6.21 -3.75
CA ASP A 53 14.97 -6.52 -5.18
C ASP A 53 14.16 -5.54 -6.06
N TRP A 54 12.94 -5.21 -5.66
CA TRP A 54 12.12 -4.22 -6.37
C TRP A 54 12.74 -2.82 -6.32
N GLN A 55 13.32 -2.43 -5.19
CA GLN A 55 14.00 -1.15 -5.07
C GLN A 55 15.24 -1.07 -5.98
N GLU A 56 16.03 -2.14 -6.06
CA GLU A 56 17.18 -2.25 -6.98
C GLU A 56 16.76 -2.16 -8.45
N GLN A 57 15.56 -2.66 -8.78
CA GLN A 57 14.94 -2.53 -10.11
C GLN A 57 14.38 -1.12 -10.39
N GLY A 58 14.50 -0.18 -9.44
CA GLY A 58 14.02 1.19 -9.56
C GLY A 58 12.51 1.35 -9.37
N ILE A 59 11.86 0.37 -8.75
CA ILE A 59 10.48 0.51 -8.28
C ILE A 59 10.45 1.51 -7.13
N GLN A 60 9.46 2.40 -7.15
CA GLN A 60 9.32 3.51 -6.21
C GLN A 60 8.04 3.42 -5.37
N LEU A 61 7.16 2.47 -5.67
CA LEU A 61 5.86 2.32 -5.04
C LEU A 61 5.35 0.89 -5.22
N VAL A 62 4.80 0.31 -4.16
CA VAL A 62 4.04 -0.94 -4.23
C VAL A 62 2.60 -0.66 -3.87
N ILE A 63 1.64 -1.17 -4.65
CA ILE A 63 0.22 -0.94 -4.47
C ILE A 63 -0.48 -2.25 -4.11
N ALA A 64 -1.08 -2.33 -2.92
CA ALA A 64 -1.96 -3.43 -2.55
C ALA A 64 -3.38 -3.18 -3.05
N ALA A 65 -3.87 -4.02 -3.96
CA ALA A 65 -5.20 -3.96 -4.54
C ALA A 65 -6.10 -5.10 -4.02
N GLY A 66 -6.76 -4.85 -2.89
CA GLY A 66 -7.52 -5.85 -2.15
C GLY A 66 -7.95 -5.38 -0.77
N GLY A 67 -8.20 -6.34 0.12
CA GLY A 67 -8.59 -6.09 1.51
C GLY A 67 -7.43 -6.19 2.50
N ASP A 68 -7.76 -6.19 3.79
CA ASP A 68 -6.78 -6.04 4.89
C ASP A 68 -5.74 -7.16 4.92
N GLY A 69 -6.13 -8.41 4.65
CA GLY A 69 -5.19 -9.53 4.56
C GLY A 69 -4.16 -9.37 3.44
N LEU A 70 -4.54 -8.78 2.31
CA LEU A 70 -3.60 -8.46 1.23
C LEU A 70 -2.67 -7.32 1.66
N VAL A 71 -3.21 -6.26 2.27
CA VAL A 71 -2.43 -5.12 2.76
C VAL A 71 -1.35 -5.62 3.73
N GLY A 72 -1.72 -6.48 4.68
CA GLY A 72 -0.76 -7.13 5.59
C GLY A 72 0.29 -7.98 4.87
N GLY A 73 -0.13 -8.86 3.96
CA GLY A 73 0.80 -9.71 3.21
C GLY A 73 1.77 -8.93 2.32
N VAL A 74 1.32 -7.85 1.67
CA VAL A 74 2.22 -6.97 0.90
C VAL A 74 3.18 -6.23 1.82
N THR A 75 2.70 -5.77 2.97
CA THR A 75 3.51 -5.06 3.97
C THR A 75 4.70 -5.90 4.41
N SER A 76 4.51 -7.21 4.68
CA SER A 76 5.61 -8.10 5.08
C SER A 76 6.70 -8.24 4.01
N HIS A 77 6.40 -8.02 2.72
CA HIS A 77 7.42 -8.09 1.68
C HIS A 77 8.22 -6.80 1.49
N ILE A 78 7.70 -5.64 1.89
CA ILE A 78 8.31 -4.34 1.57
C ILE A 78 8.82 -3.58 2.80
N VAL A 79 8.47 -4.05 4.00
CA VAL A 79 8.80 -3.35 5.25
C VAL A 79 10.30 -3.09 5.43
N SER A 80 11.16 -4.01 4.97
CA SER A 80 12.61 -3.87 5.08
C SER A 80 13.25 -2.95 4.04
N SER A 81 12.55 -2.63 2.94
CA SER A 81 13.09 -1.77 1.87
C SER A 81 12.70 -0.30 2.01
N GLY A 82 11.70 0.00 2.84
CA GLY A 82 11.18 1.36 2.96
C GLY A 82 10.40 1.83 1.73
N LEU A 83 10.06 0.93 0.80
CA LEU A 83 9.15 1.26 -0.31
C LEU A 83 7.79 1.70 0.24
N PRO A 84 7.22 2.81 -0.25
CA PRO A 84 5.90 3.25 0.18
C PRO A 84 4.81 2.28 -0.29
N LEU A 85 3.75 2.17 0.51
CA LEU A 85 2.57 1.35 0.22
C LEU A 85 1.39 2.22 -0.22
N GLY A 86 0.91 2.00 -1.44
CA GLY A 86 -0.40 2.45 -1.90
C GLY A 86 -1.47 1.39 -1.59
N ILE A 87 -2.70 1.82 -1.30
CA ILE A 87 -3.82 0.89 -1.09
C ILE A 87 -4.95 1.24 -2.06
N LEU A 88 -5.39 0.25 -2.82
CA LEU A 88 -6.66 0.27 -3.56
C LEU A 88 -7.65 -0.63 -2.81
N PRO A 89 -8.71 -0.06 -2.18
CA PRO A 89 -9.62 -0.78 -1.28
C PRO A 89 -10.61 -1.65 -2.07
N LEU A 90 -10.12 -2.80 -2.54
CA LEU A 90 -10.89 -3.76 -3.35
C LEU A 90 -11.38 -4.97 -2.54
N GLY A 91 -11.20 -4.97 -1.22
CA GLY A 91 -11.76 -5.96 -0.31
C GLY A 91 -13.13 -5.58 0.24
N THR A 92 -13.65 -6.41 1.15
CA THR A 92 -14.97 -6.22 1.77
C THR A 92 -14.95 -5.18 2.90
N ALA A 93 -14.05 -5.32 3.87
CA ALA A 93 -13.98 -4.45 5.05
C ALA A 93 -13.13 -3.19 4.78
N ASN A 94 -11.86 -3.41 4.37
CA ASN A 94 -10.88 -2.36 4.09
C ASN A 94 -10.63 -1.45 5.31
N ASP A 95 -10.57 -2.06 6.49
CA ASP A 95 -10.43 -1.34 7.76
C ASP A 95 -9.12 -0.56 7.83
N VAL A 96 -8.04 -1.09 7.25
CA VAL A 96 -6.75 -0.37 7.18
C VAL A 96 -6.92 0.90 6.34
N ALA A 97 -7.52 0.78 5.15
CA ALA A 97 -7.77 1.92 4.26
C ALA A 97 -8.68 2.98 4.92
N ARG A 98 -9.72 2.57 5.67
CA ARG A 98 -10.58 3.49 6.42
C ARG A 98 -9.82 4.21 7.54
N THR A 99 -9.06 3.45 8.33
CA THR A 99 -8.26 3.97 9.45
C THR A 99 -7.26 5.00 8.97
N VAL A 100 -6.65 4.78 7.81
CA VAL A 100 -5.69 5.69 7.19
C VAL A 100 -6.35 6.68 6.23
N GLY A 101 -7.68 6.79 6.22
CA GLY A 101 -8.45 7.81 5.50
C GLY A 101 -8.30 7.78 3.97
N ILE A 102 -8.08 6.60 3.42
CA ILE A 102 -8.17 6.35 1.98
C ILE A 102 -9.66 6.21 1.62
N PRO A 103 -10.16 6.96 0.61
CA PRO A 103 -11.55 6.85 0.15
C PRO A 103 -11.86 5.44 -0.37
N MET A 104 -13.09 4.96 -0.14
CA MET A 104 -13.55 3.66 -0.68
C MET A 104 -13.90 3.71 -2.17
N ASP A 105 -14.08 4.91 -2.71
CA ASP A 105 -14.24 5.11 -4.15
C ASP A 105 -12.89 4.91 -4.86
N ILE A 106 -12.88 4.08 -5.89
CA ILE A 106 -11.63 3.61 -6.51
C ILE A 106 -10.87 4.72 -7.22
N LYS A 107 -11.58 5.64 -7.86
CA LYS A 107 -10.99 6.79 -8.54
C LYS A 107 -10.37 7.74 -7.53
N GLN A 108 -11.04 8.00 -6.41
CA GLN A 108 -10.50 8.82 -5.33
C GLN A 108 -9.31 8.15 -4.64
N ALA A 109 -9.32 6.84 -4.44
CA ALA A 109 -8.17 6.10 -3.92
C ALA A 109 -6.95 6.18 -4.86
N ALA A 110 -7.16 5.98 -6.17
CA ALA A 110 -6.11 6.19 -7.16
C ALA A 110 -5.57 7.62 -7.14
N ALA A 111 -6.44 8.63 -6.99
CA ALA A 111 -6.02 10.02 -6.85
C ALA A 111 -5.20 10.28 -5.57
N VAL A 112 -5.48 9.57 -4.46
CA VAL A 112 -4.64 9.63 -3.24
C VAL A 112 -3.22 9.13 -3.55
N ILE A 113 -3.11 7.99 -4.24
CA ILE A 113 -1.83 7.40 -4.66
C ILE A 113 -1.03 8.40 -5.50
N MET A 114 -1.68 8.99 -6.50
CA MET A 114 -1.01 9.92 -7.42
C MET A 114 -0.57 11.25 -6.79
N ARG A 115 -1.20 11.67 -5.70
CA ARG A 115 -0.73 12.85 -4.94
C ARG A 115 0.57 12.61 -4.19
N GLY A 116 0.96 11.35 -3.95
CA GLY A 116 2.27 11.00 -3.40
C GLY A 116 2.54 11.46 -1.96
N LYS A 117 1.51 11.82 -1.17
CA LYS A 117 1.70 12.27 0.22
C LYS A 117 1.96 11.10 1.17
N ILE A 118 3.23 10.92 1.52
CA ILE A 118 3.77 9.92 2.43
C ILE A 118 3.49 10.33 3.90
N ILE A 119 2.87 9.45 4.70
CA ILE A 119 2.79 9.54 6.18
C ILE A 119 3.23 8.22 6.82
N SER A 120 3.98 8.26 7.92
CA SER A 120 4.44 7.03 8.60
C SER A 120 3.39 6.46 9.56
N ILE A 121 3.34 5.13 9.65
CA ILE A 121 2.42 4.33 10.45
C ILE A 121 3.19 3.17 11.10
N ASP A 122 2.85 2.88 12.34
CA ASP A 122 3.44 1.75 13.07
C ASP A 122 2.82 0.43 12.62
N ILE A 123 3.64 -0.58 12.37
CA ILE A 123 3.19 -1.95 12.10
C ILE A 123 3.32 -2.77 13.38
N GLY A 124 2.19 -3.32 13.85
CA GLY A 124 2.21 -4.37 14.85
C GLY A 124 2.50 -5.72 14.21
N VAL A 125 3.54 -6.41 14.68
CA VAL A 125 3.85 -7.78 14.26
C VAL A 125 3.40 -8.73 15.38
N ALA A 126 2.37 -9.53 15.10
CA ALA A 126 1.93 -10.58 16.01
C ALA A 126 2.55 -11.91 15.58
N GLN A 127 3.41 -12.46 16.43
CA GLN A 127 4.02 -13.78 16.26
C GLN A 127 3.50 -14.71 17.35
N ARG A 128 3.43 -16.02 17.08
CA ARG A 128 3.30 -17.00 18.17
C ARG A 128 4.52 -16.87 19.09
N ALA A 129 4.33 -17.08 20.40
CA ALA A 129 5.16 -16.63 21.53
C ALA A 129 6.66 -17.08 21.59
N GLU A 130 7.21 -17.63 20.51
CA GLU A 130 8.57 -18.20 20.46
C GLU A 130 9.57 -17.33 19.69
N GLN A 131 9.22 -16.10 19.29
CA GLN A 131 10.10 -15.19 18.55
C GLN A 131 9.99 -13.73 19.03
N GLU A 132 11.13 -13.06 19.13
CA GLU A 132 11.28 -11.67 19.58
C GLU A 132 10.53 -10.67 18.68
N PRO A 133 9.85 -9.65 19.25
CA PRO A 133 9.09 -8.69 18.47
C PRO A 133 10.01 -7.79 17.64
N ILE A 134 9.70 -7.67 16.36
CA ILE A 134 10.41 -6.78 15.44
C ILE A 134 9.49 -5.59 15.13
N VAL A 135 9.90 -4.38 15.49
CA VAL A 135 9.17 -3.13 15.24
C VAL A 135 9.69 -2.50 13.96
N PHE A 136 8.82 -2.26 12.99
CA PHE A 136 9.16 -1.51 11.77
C PHE A 136 8.06 -0.52 11.37
N LEU A 137 8.53 0.59 10.78
CA LEU A 137 7.76 1.75 10.33
C LEU A 137 7.34 1.56 8.86
N THR A 138 6.06 1.66 8.52
CA THR A 138 5.63 1.75 7.11
C THR A 138 4.67 2.89 6.87
N THR A 139 4.67 3.44 5.67
CA THR A 139 3.97 4.68 5.37
C THR A 139 2.69 4.43 4.55
N ILE A 140 1.51 4.88 5.03
CA ILE A 140 0.23 4.74 4.30
C ILE A 140 -0.50 6.09 4.14
N LEU A 141 -0.77 6.47 2.90
CA LEU A 141 -1.29 7.76 2.43
C LEU A 141 -2.63 8.22 3.07
N ARG A 142 -2.68 9.43 3.67
CA ARG A 142 -3.94 10.08 4.13
C ARG A 142 -4.10 11.49 3.56
N SER A 143 -5.29 11.76 3.02
CA SER A 143 -5.75 13.09 2.60
C SER A 143 -6.43 13.79 3.77
N SER A 144 -6.05 15.04 4.08
CA SER A 144 -6.63 15.82 5.18
C SER A 144 -7.44 17.00 4.68
N LEU A 145 -8.70 17.09 5.12
CA LEU A 145 -9.40 18.34 5.36
C LEU A 145 -9.68 18.44 6.87
N LEU A 146 -8.99 19.38 7.52
CA LEU A 146 -9.28 20.05 8.80
C LEU A 146 -9.59 19.21 10.06
N ALA A 147 -8.72 19.29 11.08
CA ALA A 147 -9.11 19.70 12.44
C ALA A 147 -7.88 20.03 13.30
N ARG A 148 -8.00 21.08 14.11
CA ARG A 148 -6.96 21.71 14.94
C ARG A 148 -6.86 21.06 16.34
N ARG A 149 -5.65 21.18 16.91
CA ARG A 149 -5.28 21.40 18.33
C ARG A 149 -5.48 20.29 19.38
N ALA A 150 -4.48 20.29 20.28
CA ALA A 150 -4.33 19.64 21.59
C ALA A 150 -3.98 18.14 21.51
N ILE A 151 -2.96 17.63 22.18
CA ILE A 151 -2.60 17.87 23.59
C ILE A 151 -1.06 17.90 23.76
N SER A 152 -0.62 18.95 24.45
CA SER A 152 0.67 19.09 25.13
C SER A 152 0.43 18.74 26.60
N ARG A 153 1.45 18.15 27.25
CA ARG A 153 1.57 17.82 28.70
C ARG A 153 0.72 16.63 29.15
N MET A 154 1.12 15.73 30.05
CA MET A 154 2.17 15.57 31.09
C MET A 154 1.96 14.14 31.66
N PRO A 155 2.71 13.62 32.66
CA PRO A 155 3.91 14.10 33.33
C PRO A 155 5.16 13.26 33.05
#